data_AF-A0A5J4VUT8-F1
#
_entry.id   AF-A0A5J4VUT8-F1
#
_cell.length_a   1.000
_cell.length_b   1.000
_cell.length_c   1.000
_cell.angle_alpha   90.00
_cell.angle_beta   90.00
_cell.angle_gamma   90.00
#
_symmetry.space_group_name_H-M   'P 1'
#
loop_
_entity.id
_entity.type
_entity.pdbx_description
1 polymer ?
#
loop_
_entity_poly.entity_id
_entity_poly.type
_entity_poly.pdbx_seq_one_letter_code
_entity_poly.pdbx_strand_id
1 'polypeptide(L)'
;MSAVDPESPVHPAKKAEQPSKKVDSVDIQDDAKADNAQDDANIDDEDIKPQKTKGTKKTVKKEQPAKKPKKIGKKAKAKKTKDEDNNSDDGEEMDESGVAYILKERHQEKIKKLVRDIKDEYSLDDLKNMCKKNDLSQFGEKWMLLDRVADAMVNGPPERCPSCKTGFVYFDKKKLLYCCRCSYTSKTIKREEWKD
;
A
#
# COMPACT_ATOMS: atom_id res chain seq x y z
N MET A 1 -30.17 -20.88 59.55
CA MET A 1 -29.01 -21.78 59.74
C MET A 1 -28.51 -22.10 58.34
N SER A 2 -27.69 -21.21 57.77
CA SER A 2 -26.21 -21.25 57.71
C SER A 2 -25.85 -21.52 56.23
N ALA A 3 -25.56 -20.52 55.40
CA ALA A 3 -24.35 -19.68 55.29
C ALA A 3 -23.16 -20.42 54.63
N VAL A 4 -22.44 -19.65 53.78
CA VAL A 4 -21.13 -19.85 53.12
C VAL A 4 -21.10 -20.63 51.79
N ASP A 5 -20.37 -20.27 50.72
CA ASP A 5 -19.89 -19.02 50.08
C ASP A 5 -19.33 -19.46 48.70
N PRO A 6 -19.39 -18.65 47.62
CA PRO A 6 -18.84 -19.02 46.30
C PRO A 6 -17.34 -18.71 46.16
N GLU A 7 -16.50 -19.74 45.98
CA GLU A 7 -15.05 -19.57 45.79
C GLU A 7 -14.72 -19.17 44.34
N SER A 8 -14.21 -17.94 44.20
CA SER A 8 -13.64 -17.36 42.96
C SER A 8 -12.21 -17.82 42.73
N PRO A 9 -11.82 -18.21 41.50
CA PRO A 9 -10.40 -18.35 41.15
C PRO A 9 -9.74 -16.98 40.95
N VAL A 10 -8.74 -16.75 41.77
CA VAL A 10 -7.86 -15.59 41.85
C VAL A 10 -6.96 -15.48 40.61
N HIS A 11 -6.96 -14.32 39.95
CA HIS A 11 -5.91 -13.94 39.00
C HIS A 11 -4.61 -13.62 39.76
N PRO A 12 -3.45 -14.17 39.37
CA PRO A 12 -2.17 -13.64 39.83
C PRO A 12 -1.82 -12.35 39.07
N ALA A 13 -1.86 -11.23 39.80
CA ALA A 13 -1.14 -10.01 39.48
C ALA A 13 0.32 -10.10 39.94
N LYS A 14 1.16 -9.22 39.35
CA LYS A 14 2.60 -8.96 39.58
C LYS A 14 3.50 -9.72 38.59
N LYS A 15 4.50 -9.11 37.96
CA LYS A 15 5.43 -8.13 38.54
C LYS A 15 6.10 -7.30 37.44
N ALA A 16 6.22 -6.00 37.67
CA ALA A 16 7.13 -5.12 36.94
C ALA A 16 8.58 -5.43 37.34
N GLU A 17 9.47 -5.50 36.36
CA GLU A 17 10.91 -5.32 36.58
C GLU A 17 11.54 -4.80 35.28
N GLN A 18 11.86 -3.50 35.25
CA GLN A 18 12.94 -2.96 34.42
C GLN A 18 14.27 -3.26 35.12
N PRO A 19 15.33 -3.53 34.36
CA PRO A 19 16.50 -2.69 34.56
C PRO A 19 17.19 -2.25 33.27
N SER A 20 17.59 -0.99 33.31
CA SER A 20 18.48 -0.26 32.42
C SER A 20 19.76 -1.03 32.03
N LYS A 21 20.12 -1.00 30.75
CA LYS A 21 21.50 -1.13 30.27
C LYS A 21 21.73 -0.01 29.26
N LYS A 22 22.34 1.08 29.73
CA LYS A 22 23.74 1.44 29.46
C LYS A 22 24.04 1.55 27.97
N VAL A 23 24.03 2.82 27.56
CA VAL A 23 24.68 3.37 26.39
C VAL A 23 26.19 3.14 26.51
N ASP A 24 26.76 2.40 25.57
CA ASP A 24 28.19 2.47 25.28
C ASP A 24 28.34 3.35 24.05
N SER A 25 28.84 4.56 24.31
CA SER A 25 29.32 5.50 23.31
C SER A 25 30.49 4.85 22.57
N VAL A 26 30.31 4.55 21.28
CA VAL A 26 31.43 4.27 20.39
C VAL A 26 31.87 5.61 19.81
N ASP A 27 32.96 6.12 20.36
CA ASP A 27 33.77 7.20 19.83
C ASP A 27 34.40 6.67 18.51
N ILE A 28 33.86 7.08 17.37
CA ILE A 28 34.49 6.84 16.06
C ILE A 28 35.21 8.14 15.69
N GLN A 29 36.50 8.14 15.98
CA GLN A 29 37.47 9.02 15.35
C GLN A 29 37.58 8.63 13.87
N ASP A 30 37.21 9.53 12.97
CA ASP A 30 37.58 9.44 11.55
C ASP A 30 38.40 10.68 11.19
N ASP A 31 39.70 10.55 11.44
CA ASP A 31 40.74 11.46 10.96
C ASP A 31 41.59 10.65 9.98
N ALA A 32 41.24 10.71 8.69
CA ALA A 32 42.09 10.25 7.61
C ALA A 32 41.83 11.08 6.35
N LYS A 33 42.47 12.24 6.34
CA LYS A 33 42.90 12.97 5.16
C LYS A 33 43.69 12.04 4.23
N ALA A 34 43.17 11.80 3.02
CA ALA A 34 43.98 11.37 1.89
C ALA A 34 43.47 12.06 0.62
N ASP A 35 44.21 13.11 0.22
CA ASP A 35 44.42 13.47 -1.17
C ASP A 35 44.62 12.19 -2.00
N ASN A 36 43.82 11.97 -3.03
CA ASN A 36 44.34 11.31 -4.21
C ASN A 36 43.93 12.08 -5.47
N ALA A 37 44.97 12.36 -6.22
CA ALA A 37 45.00 13.18 -7.40
C ALA A 37 44.32 12.50 -8.59
N GLN A 38 44.09 13.35 -9.58
CA GLN A 38 43.82 13.06 -10.98
C GLN A 38 44.44 11.74 -11.47
N ASP A 39 43.68 10.98 -12.24
CA ASP A 39 44.22 10.47 -13.49
C ASP A 39 43.17 10.57 -14.60
N ASP A 40 43.66 11.18 -15.67
CA ASP A 40 43.01 11.56 -16.91
C ASP A 40 43.09 10.32 -17.81
N ALA A 41 41.97 9.69 -18.14
CA ALA A 41 41.97 8.61 -19.12
C ALA A 41 40.85 8.83 -20.13
N ASN A 42 41.25 9.47 -21.22
CA ASN A 42 40.65 9.41 -22.54
C ASN A 42 40.04 8.02 -22.82
N ILE A 43 38.74 7.99 -23.14
CA ILE A 43 38.19 6.91 -23.96
C ILE A 43 37.91 7.53 -25.32
N ASP A 44 38.77 7.09 -26.24
CA ASP A 44 38.77 7.38 -27.66
C ASP A 44 37.40 7.19 -28.32
N ASP A 45 37.18 8.11 -29.24
CA ASP A 45 36.23 8.17 -30.33
C ASP A 45 36.37 6.93 -31.24
N GLU A 46 35.40 6.02 -31.21
CA GLU A 46 35.18 5.07 -32.31
C GLU A 46 33.79 5.26 -32.92
N ASP A 47 33.81 6.03 -34.01
CA ASP A 47 32.94 6.08 -35.18
C ASP A 47 32.07 4.82 -35.38
N ILE A 48 30.81 4.85 -34.93
CA ILE A 48 29.77 3.93 -35.42
C ILE A 48 28.84 4.70 -36.37
N LYS A 49 29.27 4.70 -37.63
CA LYS A 49 28.53 5.22 -38.78
C LYS A 49 27.22 4.45 -39.04
N PRO A 50 26.14 5.12 -39.49
CA PRO A 50 24.81 4.54 -39.58
C PRO A 50 24.60 3.71 -40.86
N GLN A 51 24.20 2.44 -40.72
CA GLN A 51 23.73 1.65 -41.86
C GLN A 51 22.28 2.00 -42.21
N LYS A 52 22.14 2.69 -43.33
CA LYS A 52 20.90 2.82 -44.11
C LYS A 52 20.63 1.51 -44.84
N THR A 53 19.52 0.84 -44.54
CA THR A 53 18.88 -0.07 -45.51
C THR A 53 17.56 0.54 -45.96
N LYS A 54 17.58 1.02 -47.21
CA LYS A 54 16.42 1.38 -48.02
C LYS A 54 15.62 0.12 -48.35
N GLY A 55 14.32 0.16 -48.09
CA GLY A 55 13.36 -0.87 -48.50
C GLY A 55 11.97 -0.27 -48.66
N THR A 56 11.75 0.45 -49.76
CA THR A 56 10.48 1.07 -50.15
C THR A 56 9.61 0.05 -50.88
N LYS A 57 8.37 -0.22 -50.44
CA LYS A 57 7.14 -0.11 -51.28
C LYS A 57 5.84 -0.61 -50.62
N LYS A 58 4.79 0.19 -50.89
CA LYS A 58 3.35 -0.10 -51.00
C LYS A 58 2.59 -0.32 -49.68
N THR A 59 1.90 0.68 -49.13
CA THR A 59 0.63 1.30 -49.60
C THR A 59 -0.54 0.32 -49.67
N VAL A 60 -1.32 0.21 -48.59
CA VAL A 60 -2.80 0.17 -48.68
C VAL A 60 -3.36 0.99 -47.51
N LYS A 61 -3.78 2.20 -47.86
CA LYS A 61 -4.58 3.13 -47.06
C LYS A 61 -6.01 2.58 -47.04
N LYS A 62 -6.48 2.06 -45.91
CA LYS A 62 -7.89 1.71 -45.73
C LYS A 62 -8.62 2.94 -45.18
N GLU A 63 -9.32 3.59 -46.09
CA GLU A 63 -10.23 4.71 -45.86
C GLU A 63 -11.47 4.24 -45.07
N GLN A 64 -11.71 4.94 -43.94
CA GLN A 64 -13.01 5.45 -43.46
C GLN A 64 -14.11 4.45 -43.00
N PRO A 65 -15.05 4.84 -42.10
CA PRO A 65 -15.54 6.21 -41.92
C PRO A 65 -15.62 6.77 -40.49
N ALA A 66 -15.51 8.10 -40.49
CA ALA A 66 -15.87 9.01 -39.42
C ALA A 66 -17.29 8.75 -38.89
N LYS A 67 -17.39 8.37 -37.61
CA LYS A 67 -18.65 8.43 -36.88
C LYS A 67 -18.88 9.88 -36.44
N LYS A 68 -19.87 10.49 -37.09
CA LYS A 68 -20.40 11.84 -36.83
C LYS A 68 -20.73 12.04 -35.33
N PRO A 69 -20.47 13.21 -34.74
CA PRO A 69 -20.97 13.57 -33.42
C PRO A 69 -22.49 13.79 -33.47
N LYS A 70 -23.26 12.95 -32.77
CA LYS A 70 -24.69 13.21 -32.53
C LYS A 70 -24.82 14.32 -31.48
N LYS A 71 -25.03 15.55 -31.96
CA LYS A 71 -25.72 16.59 -31.20
C LYS A 71 -27.19 16.19 -31.07
N ILE A 72 -27.63 15.84 -29.87
CA ILE A 72 -29.03 15.95 -29.47
C ILE A 72 -29.04 16.79 -28.20
N GLY A 73 -29.38 18.07 -28.36
CA GLY A 73 -29.86 18.87 -27.25
C GLY A 73 -31.33 18.52 -26.97
N LYS A 74 -31.70 18.46 -25.69
CA LYS A 74 -32.90 19.14 -25.16
C LYS A 74 -33.06 18.85 -23.65
N LYS A 75 -32.92 19.94 -22.89
CA LYS A 75 -33.74 20.41 -21.77
C LYS A 75 -34.42 19.38 -20.84
N ALA A 76 -34.03 19.53 -19.56
CA ALA A 76 -34.87 19.67 -18.37
C ALA A 76 -35.79 18.50 -17.97
N LYS A 77 -35.51 17.94 -16.79
CA LYS A 77 -36.40 18.10 -15.62
C LYS A 77 -35.64 17.75 -14.34
N ALA A 78 -35.54 18.74 -13.46
CA ALA A 78 -35.24 18.53 -12.06
C ALA A 78 -36.33 17.62 -11.46
N LYS A 79 -35.93 16.52 -10.83
CA LYS A 79 -36.74 15.83 -9.85
C LYS A 79 -35.91 15.75 -8.56
N LYS A 80 -36.21 16.67 -7.64
CA LYS A 80 -35.91 16.53 -6.22
C LYS A 80 -36.61 15.24 -5.76
N THR A 81 -35.85 14.20 -5.47
CA THR A 81 -36.24 13.22 -4.46
C THR A 81 -35.42 13.53 -3.23
N LYS A 82 -36.14 14.12 -2.27
CA LYS A 82 -35.79 14.20 -0.86
C LYS A 82 -35.95 12.77 -0.35
N ASP A 83 -34.84 12.06 -0.18
CA ASP A 83 -34.79 10.87 0.66
C ASP A 83 -33.88 11.19 1.83
N GLU A 84 -34.50 11.24 3.00
CA GLU A 84 -33.89 11.30 4.31
C GLU A 84 -33.10 10.01 4.52
N ASP A 85 -31.82 10.00 4.14
CA ASP A 85 -30.92 8.94 4.57
C ASP A 85 -30.36 9.34 5.94
N ASN A 86 -31.01 8.76 6.93
CA ASN A 86 -30.68 8.78 8.34
C ASN A 86 -29.27 8.19 8.50
N ASN A 87 -28.25 9.04 8.39
CA ASN A 87 -26.89 8.70 8.74
C ASN A 87 -26.83 8.56 10.26
N SER A 88 -27.25 7.39 10.76
CA SER A 88 -26.82 6.89 12.06
C SER A 88 -25.32 6.64 11.95
N ASP A 89 -24.57 7.74 12.08
CA ASP A 89 -23.19 7.74 12.54
C ASP A 89 -23.24 7.25 13.99
N ASP A 90 -23.41 5.94 14.14
CA ASP A 90 -23.03 5.21 15.35
C ASP A 90 -21.50 5.14 15.33
N GLY A 91 -20.90 6.33 15.44
CA GLY A 91 -19.49 6.52 15.68
C GLY A 91 -19.27 6.07 17.12
N GLU A 92 -19.15 4.76 17.32
CA GLU A 92 -18.48 4.24 18.51
C GLU A 92 -17.14 4.97 18.59
N GLU A 93 -17.06 5.89 19.54
CA GLU A 93 -15.87 6.66 19.88
C GLU A 93 -14.81 5.64 20.32
N MET A 94 -14.05 5.12 19.34
CA MET A 94 -12.93 4.24 19.63
C MET A 94 -11.97 5.03 20.50
N ASP A 95 -11.85 4.59 21.75
CA ASP A 95 -10.92 5.16 22.69
C ASP A 95 -9.50 5.16 22.07
N GLU A 96 -8.70 6.15 22.45
CA GLU A 96 -7.35 6.33 21.92
C GLU A 96 -6.46 5.06 22.07
N SER A 97 -6.77 4.19 23.04
CA SER A 97 -6.08 2.90 23.21
C SER A 97 -6.47 1.86 22.14
N GLY A 98 -7.73 1.84 21.69
CA GLY A 98 -8.21 0.96 20.62
C GLY A 98 -7.55 1.25 19.27
N VAL A 99 -7.31 2.54 18.97
CA VAL A 99 -6.60 2.96 17.75
C VAL A 99 -5.17 2.43 17.73
N ALA A 100 -4.46 2.54 18.86
CA ALA A 100 -3.10 2.04 19.00
C ALA A 100 -3.03 0.51 18.86
N TYR A 101 -4.08 -0.21 19.28
CA TYR A 101 -4.15 -1.66 19.18
C TYR A 101 -4.24 -2.14 17.73
N ILE A 102 -5.17 -1.60 16.93
CA ILE A 102 -5.38 -1.99 15.52
C ILE A 102 -4.11 -1.73 14.69
N LEU A 103 -3.43 -0.61 14.93
CA LEU A 103 -2.20 -0.27 14.23
C LEU A 103 -1.02 -1.18 14.60
N LYS A 104 -0.96 -1.64 15.86
CA LYS A 104 0.04 -2.63 16.32
C LYS A 104 -0.20 -4.00 15.68
N GLU A 105 -1.45 -4.44 15.62
CA GLU A 105 -1.84 -5.71 15.00
C GLU A 105 -1.49 -5.73 13.51
N ARG A 106 -1.58 -4.58 12.82
CA ARG A 106 -1.15 -4.42 11.42
C ARG A 106 0.37 -4.36 11.24
N HIS A 107 1.16 -4.40 12.32
CA HIS A 107 2.61 -4.23 12.26
C HIS A 107 3.06 -2.96 11.51
N GLN A 108 2.36 -1.83 11.74
CA GLN A 108 2.53 -0.60 10.96
C GLN A 108 3.97 -0.07 10.93
N GLU A 109 4.76 -0.30 11.99
CA GLU A 109 6.18 0.07 12.04
C GLU A 109 7.04 -0.80 11.11
N LYS A 110 6.77 -2.11 11.04
CA LYS A 110 7.45 -3.02 10.11
C LYS A 110 7.15 -2.63 8.66
N ILE A 111 5.90 -2.29 8.35
CA ILE A 111 5.50 -1.79 7.03
C ILE A 111 6.28 -0.50 6.70
N LYS A 112 6.30 0.49 7.62
CA LYS A 112 7.02 1.75 7.40
C LYS A 112 8.52 1.53 7.18
N LYS A 113 9.12 0.58 7.89
CA LYS A 113 10.52 0.21 7.69
C LYS A 113 10.71 -0.38 6.29
N LEU A 114 9.94 -1.40 5.94
CA LEU A 114 10.04 -2.08 4.64
C LEU A 114 9.82 -1.12 3.47
N VAL A 115 8.86 -0.19 3.56
CA VAL A 115 8.64 0.85 2.53
C VAL A 115 9.90 1.68 2.30
N ARG A 116 10.67 2.02 3.34
CA ARG A 116 11.93 2.77 3.16
C ARG A 116 12.98 1.92 2.47
N ASP A 117 13.10 0.65 2.86
CA ASP A 117 14.09 -0.27 2.33
C ASP A 117 13.86 -0.52 0.83
N ILE A 118 12.62 -0.77 0.40
CA ILE A 118 12.31 -1.11 -1.00
C ILE A 118 12.08 0.11 -1.92
N LYS A 119 12.06 1.34 -1.39
CA LYS A 119 11.65 2.56 -2.13
C LYS A 119 12.53 2.82 -3.34
N ASP A 120 13.83 2.62 -3.16
CA ASP A 120 14.87 2.95 -4.14
C ASP A 120 15.36 1.72 -4.90
N GLU A 121 15.12 0.51 -4.37
CA GLU A 121 15.49 -0.77 -5.01
C GLU A 121 14.57 -1.13 -6.19
N TYR A 122 13.27 -0.85 -6.09
CA TYR A 122 12.29 -1.32 -7.07
C TYR A 122 11.77 -0.20 -7.97
N SER A 123 11.66 -0.49 -9.27
CA SER A 123 11.01 0.39 -10.23
C SER A 123 9.48 0.33 -10.10
N LEU A 124 8.79 1.29 -10.75
CA LEU A 124 7.32 1.29 -10.77
C LEU A 124 6.75 0.01 -11.44
N ASP A 125 7.41 -0.49 -12.48
CA ASP A 125 6.98 -1.70 -13.19
C ASP A 125 7.21 -2.97 -12.36
N ASP A 126 8.30 -3.04 -11.59
CA ASP A 126 8.54 -4.14 -10.66
C ASP A 126 7.45 -4.20 -9.57
N LEU A 127 7.09 -3.05 -9.01
CA LEU A 127 6.02 -2.94 -8.01
C LEU A 127 4.66 -3.38 -8.58
N LYS A 128 4.35 -3.04 -9.84
CA LYS A 128 3.14 -3.53 -10.51
C LYS A 128 3.17 -5.04 -10.73
N ASN A 129 4.32 -5.60 -11.10
CA ASN A 129 4.48 -7.04 -11.27
C ASN A 129 4.31 -7.80 -9.95
N MET A 130 4.90 -7.30 -8.86
CA MET A 130 4.69 -7.85 -7.51
C MET A 130 3.22 -7.78 -7.09
N CYS A 131 2.54 -6.65 -7.37
CA CYS A 131 1.10 -6.54 -7.13
C CYS A 131 0.30 -7.56 -7.94
N LYS A 132 0.66 -7.78 -9.21
CA LYS A 132 -0.03 -8.72 -10.10
C LYS A 132 0.09 -10.17 -9.61
N LYS A 133 1.30 -10.60 -9.20
CA LYS A 133 1.55 -11.95 -8.68
C LYS A 133 0.73 -12.27 -7.43
N ASN A 134 0.50 -11.26 -6.60
CA ASN A 134 -0.14 -11.38 -5.29
C ASN A 134 -1.62 -10.96 -5.28
N ASP A 135 -2.28 -10.92 -6.45
CA ASP A 135 -3.70 -10.52 -6.56
C ASP A 135 -4.03 -9.17 -5.91
N LEU A 136 -3.09 -8.22 -5.99
CA LEU A 136 -3.23 -6.85 -5.50
C LEU A 136 -3.60 -5.89 -6.64
N SER A 137 -4.17 -4.73 -6.27
CA SER A 137 -4.41 -3.66 -7.23
C SER A 137 -3.09 -3.14 -7.81
N GLN A 138 -3.02 -2.95 -9.13
CA GLN A 138 -1.84 -2.40 -9.82
C GLN A 138 -1.96 -0.90 -10.12
N PHE A 139 -3.05 -0.28 -9.66
CA PHE A 139 -3.33 1.13 -9.90
C PHE A 139 -2.84 2.01 -8.74
N GLY A 140 -2.41 3.22 -9.08
CA GLY A 140 -1.94 4.24 -8.15
C GLY A 140 -0.55 4.77 -8.49
N GLU A 141 -0.09 5.73 -7.69
CA GLU A 141 1.26 6.28 -7.75
C GLU A 141 2.27 5.30 -7.11
N LYS A 142 3.58 5.51 -7.38
CA LYS A 142 4.65 4.62 -6.88
C LYS A 142 4.55 4.40 -5.37
N TRP A 143 4.33 5.46 -4.59
CA TRP A 143 4.24 5.38 -3.13
C TRP A 143 3.04 4.54 -2.64
N MET A 144 1.92 4.54 -3.39
CA MET A 144 0.75 3.71 -3.06
C MET A 144 1.03 2.23 -3.31
N LEU A 145 1.77 1.92 -4.39
CA LEU A 145 2.20 0.56 -4.68
C LEU A 145 3.21 0.07 -3.64
N LEU A 146 4.16 0.92 -3.23
CA LEU A 146 5.11 0.63 -2.15
C LEU A 146 4.41 0.29 -0.83
N ASP A 147 3.48 1.14 -0.34
CA ASP A 147 2.74 0.89 0.90
C ASP A 147 1.93 -0.42 0.81
N ARG A 148 1.36 -0.72 -0.37
CA ARG A 148 0.57 -1.94 -0.62
C ARG A 148 1.43 -3.20 -0.65
N VAL A 149 2.55 -3.17 -1.36
CA VAL A 149 3.51 -4.30 -1.43
C VAL A 149 4.09 -4.55 -0.05
N ALA A 150 4.54 -3.51 0.66
CA ALA A 150 5.09 -3.66 2.00
C ALA A 150 4.06 -4.20 3.01
N ASP A 151 2.79 -3.74 2.97
CA ASP A 151 1.73 -4.32 3.79
C ASP A 151 1.51 -5.81 3.49
N ALA A 152 1.48 -6.17 2.21
CA ALA A 152 1.27 -7.55 1.79
C ALA A 152 2.46 -8.47 2.11
N MET A 153 3.70 -7.97 2.06
CA MET A 153 4.87 -8.74 2.47
C MET A 153 4.93 -8.97 3.98
N VAL A 154 4.49 -7.98 4.78
CA VAL A 154 4.52 -8.08 6.25
C VAL A 154 3.33 -8.89 6.79
N ASN A 155 2.13 -8.67 6.25
CA ASN A 155 0.88 -9.23 6.79
C ASN A 155 0.25 -10.30 5.89
N GLY A 156 0.74 -10.50 4.67
CA GLY A 156 0.09 -11.28 3.62
C GLY A 156 -0.87 -10.44 2.75
N PRO A 157 -1.01 -10.73 1.44
CA PRO A 157 -1.96 -10.02 0.59
C PRO A 157 -3.42 -10.25 1.04
N PRO A 158 -4.26 -9.19 1.07
CA PRO A 158 -5.68 -9.33 1.39
C PRO A 158 -6.42 -10.18 0.35
N GLU A 159 -7.32 -11.07 0.81
CA GLU A 159 -8.24 -11.76 -0.10
C GLU A 159 -9.13 -10.76 -0.86
N ARG A 160 -9.73 -11.25 -1.96
CA ARG A 160 -10.76 -10.50 -2.69
C ARG A 160 -11.93 -10.15 -1.76
N CYS A 161 -12.57 -9.01 -2.04
CA CYS A 161 -13.70 -8.56 -1.24
C CYS A 161 -14.80 -9.64 -1.16
N PRO A 162 -15.23 -10.07 0.03
CA PRO A 162 -16.22 -11.15 0.17
C PRO A 162 -17.60 -10.75 -0.36
N SER A 163 -17.91 -9.45 -0.38
CA SER A 163 -19.19 -8.92 -0.88
C SER A 163 -19.28 -8.95 -2.41
N CYS A 164 -18.33 -8.31 -3.12
CA CYS A 164 -18.38 -8.23 -4.59
C CYS A 164 -17.49 -9.25 -5.32
N LYS A 165 -16.68 -10.04 -4.61
CA LYS A 165 -15.74 -11.08 -5.09
C LYS A 165 -14.65 -10.62 -6.07
N THR A 166 -14.77 -9.40 -6.59
CA THR A 166 -13.94 -8.86 -7.66
C THR A 166 -13.09 -7.70 -7.15
N GLY A 167 -13.63 -6.92 -6.22
CA GLY A 167 -12.99 -5.75 -5.67
C GLY A 167 -11.79 -6.09 -4.77
N PHE A 168 -10.82 -5.18 -4.76
CA PHE A 168 -9.71 -5.23 -3.83
C PHE A 168 -10.10 -4.52 -2.53
N VAL A 169 -9.70 -5.09 -1.41
CA VAL A 169 -9.86 -4.48 -0.09
C VAL A 169 -8.61 -3.65 0.22
N TYR A 170 -8.79 -2.46 0.76
CA TYR A 170 -7.70 -1.56 1.18
C TYR A 170 -7.95 -1.05 2.59
N PHE A 171 -6.88 -0.76 3.32
CA PHE A 171 -6.99 -0.20 4.66
C PHE A 171 -7.16 1.32 4.60
N ASP A 172 -8.26 1.84 5.16
CA ASP A 172 -8.48 3.26 5.34
C ASP A 172 -7.86 3.70 6.68
N LYS A 173 -6.72 4.39 6.62
CA LYS A 173 -5.98 4.85 7.81
C LYS A 173 -6.77 5.86 8.66
N LYS A 174 -7.76 6.57 8.09
CA LYS A 174 -8.57 7.54 8.84
C LYS A 174 -9.66 6.85 9.64
N LYS A 175 -10.28 5.83 9.03
CA LYS A 175 -11.36 5.06 9.65
C LYS A 175 -10.87 3.85 10.44
N LEU A 176 -9.60 3.47 10.25
CA LEU A 176 -8.98 2.26 10.81
C LEU A 176 -9.75 0.98 10.42
N LEU A 177 -10.33 0.97 9.23
CA LEU A 177 -11.13 -0.12 8.70
C LEU A 177 -10.63 -0.55 7.33
N TYR A 178 -10.81 -1.83 7.03
CA TYR A 178 -10.66 -2.36 5.68
C TYR A 178 -11.91 -2.07 4.87
N CYS A 179 -11.74 -1.41 3.73
CA CYS A 179 -12.81 -0.92 2.89
C CYS A 179 -12.69 -1.48 1.46
N CYS A 180 -13.83 -1.65 0.79
CA CYS A 180 -13.90 -1.88 -0.64
C CYS A 180 -14.82 -0.84 -1.30
N ARG A 181 -14.65 -0.62 -2.61
CA ARG A 181 -15.49 0.30 -3.40
C ARG A 181 -16.97 -0.09 -3.44
N CYS A 182 -17.31 -1.35 -3.16
CA CYS A 182 -18.69 -1.84 -3.10
C CYS A 182 -19.37 -1.62 -1.73
N SER A 183 -18.87 -0.68 -0.92
CA SER A 183 -19.36 -0.38 0.43
C SER A 183 -19.12 -1.47 1.49
N TYR A 184 -18.32 -2.51 1.19
CA TYR A 184 -17.87 -3.45 2.22
C TYR A 184 -16.88 -2.76 3.17
N THR A 185 -17.10 -2.92 4.48
CA THR A 185 -16.21 -2.48 5.55
C THR A 185 -15.99 -3.61 6.56
N SER A 186 -14.79 -3.71 7.12
CA SER A 186 -14.50 -4.67 8.19
C SER A 186 -13.32 -4.21 9.04
N LYS A 187 -13.31 -4.60 10.32
CA LYS A 187 -12.16 -4.41 11.24
C LYS A 187 -11.03 -5.39 10.91
N THR A 188 -11.36 -6.60 10.47
CA THR A 188 -10.41 -7.67 10.15
C THR A 188 -10.67 -8.26 8.76
N ILE A 189 -9.66 -8.85 8.16
CA ILE A 189 -9.76 -9.50 6.85
C ILE A 189 -8.94 -10.78 6.82
N LYS A 190 -9.33 -11.70 5.94
CA LYS A 190 -8.49 -12.84 5.59
C LYS A 190 -7.37 -12.39 4.65
N ARG A 191 -6.19 -12.99 4.84
CA ARG A 191 -4.99 -12.72 4.06
C ARG A 191 -4.39 -14.05 3.61
N GLU A 192 -3.89 -14.08 2.39
CA GLU A 192 -3.14 -15.21 1.86
C GLU A 192 -1.65 -15.07 2.24
N GLU A 193 -0.89 -16.12 1.98
CA GLU A 193 0.57 -16.07 2.06
C GLU A 193 1.14 -15.29 0.86
N TRP A 194 2.25 -14.58 1.10
CA TRP A 194 2.96 -13.85 0.05
C TRP A 194 3.57 -14.82 -0.98
N LYS A 195 3.50 -14.44 -2.26
CA LYS A 195 4.00 -15.20 -3.41
C LYS A 195 5.18 -14.43 -4.03
N ASP A 196 6.37 -15.02 -4.00
CA ASP A 196 7.61 -14.47 -4.58
C ASP A 196 7.67 -14.52 -6.12
#